data_AF-A0A9W4SXC4-F1
#
_entry.id   AF-A0A9W4SXC4-F1
#
_cell.length_a   1.000
_cell.length_b   1.000
_cell.length_c   1.000
_cell.angle_alpha   90.00
_cell.angle_beta   90.00
_cell.angle_gamma   90.00
#
_symmetry.space_group_name_H-M   'P 1'
#
loop_
_entity.id
_entity.type
_entity.pdbx_description
1 polymer ?
#
loop_
_entity_poly.entity_id
_entity_poly.type
_entity_poly.pdbx_seq_one_letter_code
_entity_poly.pdbx_strand_id
1 'polypeptide(L)'
;MDTNQPQGNYYIIADHLRTAIFALADGAHFEPKGRGYILKKLVKRATLIGYFLNFSADDLLLFSKKIIEINSSFYPHLREKENLIMENLVQEINYTLKFITNSTHKIDHYCQGKPINTVIPAEKVFFWYDTAGIPLELIEYHLKQKEYSFSPAEFNQLLTAQKQRGKEDRASKKIAVF
;
A
#
# COMPACT_ATOMS: atom_id res chain seq x y z
N MET A 1 -15.87 -4.81 20.63
CA MET A 1 -15.20 -4.07 19.54
C MET A 1 -14.01 -3.38 20.17
N ASP A 2 -12.80 -3.78 19.80
CA ASP A 2 -11.57 -3.23 20.37
C ASP A 2 -11.45 -1.74 19.99
N THR A 3 -11.60 -0.85 20.97
CA THR A 3 -11.61 0.61 20.81
C THR A 3 -10.22 1.20 20.54
N ASN A 4 -9.19 0.36 20.37
CA ASN A 4 -7.80 0.77 20.13
C ASN A 4 -7.37 0.77 18.66
N GLN A 5 -8.29 0.63 17.70
CA GLN A 5 -7.97 0.97 16.31
C GLN A 5 -8.01 2.48 16.14
N PRO A 6 -6.89 3.15 15.80
CA PRO A 6 -6.86 4.60 15.75
C PRO A 6 -7.87 5.07 14.70
N GLN A 7 -8.81 5.92 15.09
CA GLN A 7 -9.80 6.56 14.22
C GLN A 7 -9.17 7.12 12.93
N GLY A 8 -7.88 7.45 12.96
CA GLY A 8 -7.03 7.79 11.81
C GLY A 8 -7.12 6.85 10.60
N ASN A 9 -7.29 5.54 10.80
CA ASN A 9 -7.30 4.57 9.69
C ASN A 9 -8.49 4.77 8.74
N TYR A 10 -9.68 5.06 9.29
CA TYR A 10 -10.88 5.31 8.50
C TYR A 10 -10.77 6.61 7.69
N TYR A 11 -10.19 7.66 8.29
CA TYR A 11 -9.95 8.93 7.60
C TYR A 11 -9.00 8.76 6.41
N ILE A 12 -7.94 7.97 6.57
CA ILE A 12 -6.98 7.71 5.49
C ILE A 12 -7.65 6.94 4.34
N ILE A 13 -8.45 5.91 4.64
CA ILE A 13 -9.21 5.17 3.61
C ILE A 13 -10.13 6.12 2.85
N ALA A 14 -10.95 6.89 3.59
CA ALA A 14 -11.92 7.79 2.99
C ALA A 14 -11.26 8.86 2.12
N ASP A 15 -10.14 9.45 2.57
CA ASP A 15 -9.45 10.51 1.84
C ASP A 15 -8.77 10.00 0.56
N HIS A 16 -8.09 8.86 0.64
CA HIS A 16 -7.43 8.25 -0.52
C HIS A 16 -8.43 7.77 -1.56
N LEU A 17 -9.53 7.11 -1.14
CA LEU A 17 -10.59 6.70 -2.06
C LEU A 17 -11.28 7.92 -2.67
N ARG A 18 -11.59 8.97 -1.89
CA ARG A 18 -12.18 10.21 -2.41
C ARG A 18 -11.29 10.84 -3.48
N THR A 19 -10.00 10.99 -3.20
CA THR A 19 -9.05 11.57 -4.18
C THR A 19 -8.99 10.73 -5.46
N ALA A 20 -8.94 9.40 -5.34
CA ALA A 20 -8.92 8.51 -6.51
C ALA A 20 -10.23 8.59 -7.31
N ILE A 21 -11.39 8.58 -6.64
CA ILE A 21 -12.71 8.66 -7.26
C ILE A 21 -12.86 9.95 -8.08
N PHE A 22 -12.51 11.09 -7.50
CA PHE A 22 -12.59 12.37 -8.20
C PHE A 22 -11.64 12.41 -9.39
N ALA A 23 -10.40 11.94 -9.24
CA ALA A 23 -9.45 11.89 -10.34
C ALA A 23 -9.94 10.99 -11.49
N LEU A 24 -10.52 9.82 -11.18
CA LEU A 24 -11.12 8.93 -12.19
C LEU A 24 -12.31 9.60 -12.88
N ALA A 25 -13.14 10.32 -12.12
CA ALA A 25 -14.26 11.08 -12.66
C ALA A 25 -13.81 12.22 -13.59
N ASP A 26 -12.65 12.82 -13.32
CA ASP A 26 -12.02 13.82 -14.19
C ASP A 26 -11.32 13.22 -15.42
N GLY A 27 -11.35 11.89 -15.59
CA GLY A 27 -10.78 11.18 -16.73
C GLY A 27 -9.32 10.77 -16.55
N ALA A 28 -8.79 10.79 -15.34
CA ALA A 28 -7.54 10.11 -15.04
C ALA A 28 -7.74 8.58 -15.05
N HIS A 29 -6.65 7.83 -15.24
CA HIS A 29 -6.67 6.37 -15.28
C HIS A 29 -5.49 5.81 -14.49
N PHE A 30 -5.59 4.55 -14.07
CA PHE A 30 -4.49 3.85 -13.43
C PHE A 30 -3.42 3.49 -14.44
N GLU A 31 -2.17 3.88 -14.17
CA GLU A 31 -1.04 3.65 -15.06
C GLU A 31 0.22 3.20 -14.29
N PRO A 32 1.14 2.45 -14.91
CA PRO A 32 2.37 2.02 -14.26
C PRO A 32 3.33 3.17 -13.91
N LYS A 33 3.20 4.34 -14.55
CA LYS A 33 4.07 5.51 -14.37
C LYS A 33 3.25 6.80 -14.35
N GLY A 34 3.89 7.92 -14.03
CA GLY A 34 3.26 9.25 -14.09
C GLY A 34 2.13 9.44 -13.08
N ARG A 35 1.10 10.20 -13.48
CA ARG A 35 -0.04 10.56 -12.61
C ARG A 35 -0.89 9.35 -12.24
N GLY A 36 -1.11 8.43 -13.18
CA GLY A 36 -1.85 7.20 -12.90
C GLY A 36 -1.16 6.33 -11.84
N TYR A 37 0.17 6.33 -11.78
CA TYR A 37 0.91 5.62 -10.73
C TYR A 37 0.66 6.21 -9.33
N ILE A 38 0.49 7.53 -9.23
CA ILE A 38 0.15 8.17 -7.95
C ILE A 38 -1.25 7.71 -7.50
N LEU A 39 -2.23 7.64 -8.41
CA LEU A 39 -3.57 7.13 -8.10
C LEU A 39 -3.54 5.67 -7.62
N LYS A 40 -2.75 4.81 -8.29
CA LYS A 40 -2.53 3.44 -7.84
C LYS A 40 -1.99 3.37 -6.42
N LYS A 41 -1.07 4.28 -6.05
CA LYS A 41 -0.54 4.34 -4.67
C LYS A 41 -1.61 4.72 -3.64
N LEU A 42 -2.52 5.64 -3.98
CA LEU A 42 -3.62 6.03 -3.08
C LEU A 42 -4.58 4.86 -2.85
N VAL A 43 -5.02 4.20 -3.93
CA VAL A 43 -5.91 3.03 -3.82
C VAL A 43 -5.19 1.89 -3.10
N LYS A 44 -3.93 1.60 -3.44
CA LYS A 44 -3.13 0.58 -2.75
C LYS A 44 -3.03 0.87 -1.24
N ARG A 45 -2.86 2.14 -0.85
CA ARG A 45 -2.79 2.55 0.55
C ARG A 45 -4.13 2.37 1.27
N ALA A 46 -5.24 2.79 0.65
CA ALA A 46 -6.57 2.58 1.20
C ALA A 46 -6.88 1.08 1.39
N THR A 47 -6.59 0.27 0.37
CA THR A 47 -6.79 -1.18 0.40
C THR A 47 -5.91 -1.86 1.44
N LEU A 48 -4.65 -1.43 1.60
CA LEU A 48 -3.74 -1.97 2.62
C LEU A 48 -4.27 -1.71 4.05
N ILE A 49 -4.74 -0.49 4.32
CA ILE A 49 -5.31 -0.17 5.62
C ILE A 49 -6.63 -0.92 5.81
N GLY A 50 -7.48 -1.00 4.79
CA GLY A 50 -8.69 -1.82 4.82
C GLY A 50 -8.39 -3.28 5.17
N TYR A 51 -7.34 -3.86 4.58
CA TYR A 51 -6.88 -5.21 4.91
C TYR A 51 -6.50 -5.35 6.39
N PHE A 52 -5.79 -4.37 6.97
CA PHE A 52 -5.47 -4.37 8.41
C PHE A 52 -6.70 -4.25 9.32
N LEU A 53 -7.79 -3.69 8.80
CA LEU A 53 -9.10 -3.59 9.48
C LEU A 53 -10.01 -4.81 9.18
N ASN A 54 -9.51 -5.81 8.44
CA ASN A 54 -10.28 -6.97 7.97
C ASN A 54 -11.45 -6.62 7.02
N PHE A 55 -11.32 -5.55 6.24
CA PHE A 55 -12.29 -5.21 5.21
C PHE A 55 -12.10 -6.07 3.96
N SER A 56 -13.22 -6.51 3.41
CA SER A 56 -13.29 -7.18 2.12
C SER A 56 -13.17 -6.18 0.96
N ALA A 57 -13.00 -6.70 -0.26
CA ALA A 57 -13.11 -5.88 -1.46
C ALA A 57 -14.48 -5.20 -1.54
N ASP A 58 -15.55 -5.91 -1.19
CA ASP A 58 -16.92 -5.40 -1.24
C ASP A 58 -17.14 -4.24 -0.25
N ASP A 59 -16.53 -4.30 0.95
CA ASP A 59 -16.59 -3.20 1.91
C ASP A 59 -15.92 -1.93 1.36
N LEU A 60 -14.74 -2.05 0.73
CA LEU A 60 -14.04 -0.93 0.10
C LEU A 60 -14.83 -0.33 -1.07
N LEU A 61 -15.50 -1.18 -1.85
CA LEU A 61 -16.36 -0.76 -2.95
C LEU A 61 -17.64 -0.09 -2.44
N LEU A 62 -18.21 -0.58 -1.33
CA LEU A 62 -19.34 0.04 -0.66
C LEU A 62 -18.98 1.45 -0.17
N PHE A 63 -17.81 1.63 0.46
CA PHE A 63 -17.32 2.96 0.83
C PHE A 63 -17.16 3.87 -0.38
N SER A 64 -16.63 3.33 -1.49
CA SER A 64 -16.44 4.10 -2.73
C SER A 64 -17.77 4.59 -3.30
N LYS A 65 -18.80 3.72 -3.34
CA LYS A 65 -20.17 4.11 -3.73
C LYS A 65 -20.74 5.18 -2.80
N LYS A 66 -20.53 5.06 -1.49
CA LYS A 66 -21.03 6.05 -0.53
C LYS A 66 -20.36 7.41 -0.70
N ILE A 67 -19.07 7.44 -1.03
CA ILE A 67 -18.35 8.67 -1.35
C ILE A 67 -18.95 9.34 -2.59
N ILE A 68 -19.23 8.58 -3.66
CA ILE A 68 -19.89 9.09 -4.86
C ILE A 68 -21.26 9.68 -4.48
N GLU A 69 -22.09 8.93 -3.76
CA GLU A 69 -23.43 9.35 -3.34
C GLU A 69 -23.43 10.69 -2.58
N ILE A 70 -22.58 10.83 -1.55
CA ILE A 70 -22.54 12.03 -0.69
C ILE A 70 -22.08 13.28 -1.46
N ASN A 71 -21.23 13.10 -2.48
CA ASN A 71 -20.65 14.23 -3.24
C ASN A 71 -21.42 14.56 -4.53
N SER A 72 -22.31 13.68 -5.00
CA SER A 72 -22.96 13.82 -6.31
C SER A 72 -23.90 15.03 -6.42
N SER A 73 -24.40 15.58 -5.30
CA SER A 73 -25.26 16.77 -5.32
C SER A 73 -24.53 18.02 -5.81
N PHE A 74 -23.24 18.14 -5.47
CA PHE A 74 -22.37 19.24 -5.90
C PHE A 74 -21.53 18.88 -7.13
N TYR A 75 -21.28 17.58 -7.35
CA TYR A 75 -20.45 17.06 -8.43
C TYR A 75 -21.21 15.96 -9.22
N PRO A 76 -22.20 16.33 -10.06
CA PRO A 76 -23.08 15.36 -10.75
C PRO A 76 -22.34 14.34 -11.62
N HIS A 77 -21.21 14.76 -12.21
CA HIS A 77 -20.35 13.92 -13.05
C HIS A 77 -19.81 12.68 -12.31
N LEU A 78 -19.74 12.70 -10.98
CA LEU A 78 -19.40 11.51 -10.18
C LEU A 78 -20.44 10.40 -10.37
N ARG A 79 -21.72 10.76 -10.35
CA ARG A 79 -22.83 9.81 -10.57
C ARG A 79 -22.92 9.39 -12.04
N GLU A 80 -22.72 10.33 -12.96
CA GLU A 80 -22.72 10.04 -14.41
C GLU A 80 -21.64 9.02 -14.79
N LYS A 81 -20.47 9.08 -14.15
CA LYS A 81 -19.32 8.21 -14.41
C LYS A 81 -19.15 7.08 -13.40
N GLU A 82 -20.13 6.83 -12.54
CA GLU A 82 -20.03 5.87 -11.43
C GLU A 82 -19.60 4.48 -11.92
N ASN A 83 -20.22 3.97 -12.99
CA ASN A 83 -19.88 2.64 -13.52
C ASN A 83 -18.39 2.54 -13.89
N LEU A 84 -17.87 3.53 -14.64
CA LEU A 84 -16.47 3.57 -15.03
C LEU A 84 -15.53 3.66 -13.83
N ILE A 85 -15.86 4.52 -12.85
CA ILE A 85 -15.07 4.68 -11.62
C ILE A 85 -15.02 3.36 -10.87
N MET A 86 -16.18 2.72 -10.67
CA MET A 86 -16.30 1.47 -9.94
C MET A 86 -15.57 0.32 -10.64
N GLU A 87 -15.69 0.18 -11.96
CA GLU A 87 -14.95 -0.83 -12.74
C GLU A 87 -13.43 -0.70 -12.55
N ASN A 88 -12.90 0.53 -12.65
CA ASN A 88 -11.48 0.79 -12.43
C ASN A 88 -11.06 0.45 -10.99
N LEU A 89 -11.85 0.86 -9.99
CA LEU A 89 -11.55 0.57 -8.57
C LEU A 89 -11.59 -0.92 -8.26
N VAL A 90 -12.57 -1.67 -8.78
CA VAL A 90 -12.65 -3.14 -8.63
C VAL A 90 -11.35 -3.79 -9.09
N GLN A 91 -10.86 -3.41 -10.28
CA GLN A 91 -9.63 -3.97 -10.83
C GLN A 91 -8.41 -3.66 -9.94
N GLU A 92 -8.23 -2.41 -9.54
CA GLU A 92 -7.06 -1.99 -8.77
C GLU A 92 -7.08 -2.51 -7.31
N ILE A 93 -8.26 -2.57 -6.68
CA ILE A 93 -8.44 -3.16 -5.34
C ILE A 93 -8.11 -4.65 -5.38
N ASN A 94 -8.67 -5.40 -6.34
CA ASN A 94 -8.40 -6.84 -6.47
C ASN A 94 -6.94 -7.12 -6.80
N TYR A 95 -6.32 -6.31 -7.67
CA TYR A 95 -4.89 -6.40 -7.93
C TYR A 95 -4.06 -6.21 -6.66
N THR A 96 -4.42 -5.20 -5.85
CA THR A 96 -3.74 -4.93 -4.57
C THR A 96 -3.93 -6.06 -3.57
N LEU A 97 -5.14 -6.58 -3.41
CA LEU A 97 -5.41 -7.71 -2.50
C LEU A 97 -4.63 -8.96 -2.92
N LYS A 98 -4.58 -9.27 -4.21
CA LYS A 98 -3.74 -10.36 -4.74
C LYS A 98 -2.25 -10.12 -4.44
N PHE A 99 -1.77 -8.88 -4.60
CA PHE A 99 -0.41 -8.52 -4.22
C PHE A 99 -0.14 -8.73 -2.72
N ILE A 100 -1.09 -8.35 -1.84
CA ILE A 100 -0.98 -8.55 -0.40
C ILE A 100 -0.88 -10.05 -0.10
N THR A 101 -1.80 -10.87 -0.60
CA THR A 101 -1.80 -12.33 -0.41
C THR A 101 -0.49 -12.98 -0.87
N ASN A 102 0.00 -12.60 -2.05
CA ASN A 102 1.27 -13.13 -2.55
C ASN A 102 2.46 -12.70 -1.68
N SER A 103 2.41 -11.49 -1.10
CA SER A 103 3.47 -10.96 -0.25
C SER A 103 3.48 -11.66 1.10
N THR A 104 2.32 -11.83 1.74
CA THR A 104 2.20 -12.54 3.02
C THR A 104 2.59 -14.01 2.89
N HIS A 105 2.21 -14.69 1.79
CA HIS A 105 2.68 -16.04 1.50
C HIS A 105 4.21 -16.15 1.40
N LYS A 106 4.89 -15.16 0.80
CA LYS A 106 6.37 -15.15 0.74
C LYS A 106 7.00 -15.03 2.12
N ILE A 107 6.40 -14.24 3.01
CA ILE A 107 6.85 -14.08 4.39
C ILE A 107 6.60 -15.38 5.17
N ASP A 108 5.39 -15.94 5.06
CA ASP A 108 5.01 -17.20 5.71
C ASP A 108 5.92 -18.35 5.30
N HIS A 109 6.22 -18.47 3.99
CA HIS A 109 7.13 -19.51 3.51
C HIS A 109 8.54 -19.38 4.10
N TYR A 110 9.07 -18.17 4.22
CA TYR A 110 10.37 -17.97 4.88
C TYR A 110 10.33 -18.29 6.38
N CYS A 111 9.21 -18.01 7.04
CA CYS A 111 9.04 -18.24 8.47
C CYS A 111 8.62 -19.67 8.82
N GLN A 112 8.32 -20.50 7.82
CA GLN A 112 7.85 -21.86 8.03
C GLN A 112 8.83 -22.67 8.88
N GLY A 113 8.32 -23.29 9.94
CA GLY A 113 9.11 -24.10 10.87
C GLY A 113 9.98 -23.30 11.86
N LYS A 114 9.93 -21.96 11.85
CA LYS A 114 10.61 -21.15 12.86
C LYS A 114 9.80 -21.12 14.17
N PRO A 115 10.46 -21.08 15.34
CA PRO A 115 9.77 -20.92 16.63
C PRO A 115 9.04 -19.58 16.75
N ILE A 116 7.93 -19.54 17.49
CA ILE A 116 7.28 -18.29 17.91
C ILE A 116 8.31 -17.37 18.60
N ASN A 117 8.16 -16.04 18.45
CA ASN A 117 9.10 -15.02 18.93
C ASN A 117 10.46 -15.01 18.23
N THR A 118 10.60 -15.68 17.08
CA THR A 118 11.83 -15.57 16.27
C THR A 118 12.04 -14.13 15.80
N VAL A 119 13.25 -13.63 15.98
CA VAL A 119 13.73 -12.38 15.39
C VAL A 119 14.19 -12.65 13.96
N ILE A 120 13.48 -12.11 12.98
CA ILE A 120 13.82 -12.16 11.56
C ILE A 120 14.99 -11.20 11.29
N PRO A 121 16.05 -11.65 10.57
CA PRO A 121 17.17 -10.79 10.22
C PRO A 121 16.73 -9.54 9.46
N ALA A 122 17.26 -8.37 9.83
CA ALA A 122 16.91 -7.10 9.20
C ALA A 122 17.22 -7.08 7.70
N GLU A 123 18.25 -7.81 7.25
CA GLU A 123 18.60 -7.97 5.84
C GLU A 123 17.49 -8.66 5.06
N LYS A 124 16.79 -9.62 5.68
CA LYS A 124 15.68 -10.31 5.03
C LYS A 124 14.47 -9.39 4.89
N VAL A 125 14.16 -8.64 5.94
CA VAL A 125 13.10 -7.62 5.92
C VAL A 125 13.43 -6.54 4.89
N PHE A 126 14.68 -6.09 4.85
CA PHE A 126 15.18 -5.15 3.86
C PHE A 126 15.04 -5.68 2.43
N PHE A 127 15.36 -6.95 2.19
CA PHE A 127 15.14 -7.57 0.88
C PHE A 127 13.67 -7.57 0.46
N TRP A 128 12.74 -7.88 1.37
CA TRP A 128 11.31 -7.83 1.06
C TRP A 128 10.84 -6.42 0.72
N TYR A 129 11.33 -5.43 1.46
CA TYR A 129 11.02 -4.02 1.25
C TYR A 129 11.57 -3.51 -0.09
N ASP A 130 12.88 -3.67 -0.29
CA ASP A 130 13.61 -3.04 -1.39
C ASP A 130 13.48 -3.83 -2.70
N THR A 131 13.81 -5.13 -2.66
CA THR A 131 13.84 -5.96 -3.87
C THR A 131 12.46 -6.49 -4.24
N ALA A 132 11.69 -6.97 -3.25
CA ALA A 132 10.36 -7.53 -3.53
C ALA A 132 9.23 -6.48 -3.56
N GLY A 133 9.51 -5.24 -3.18
CA GLY A 133 8.56 -4.12 -3.21
C GLY A 133 7.40 -4.26 -2.23
N ILE A 134 7.55 -5.08 -1.18
CA ILE A 134 6.54 -5.28 -0.14
C ILE A 134 6.54 -4.05 0.78
N PRO A 135 5.39 -3.36 0.98
CA PRO A 135 5.33 -2.22 1.89
C PRO A 135 5.81 -2.63 3.29
N LEU A 136 6.65 -1.81 3.90
CA LEU A 136 7.20 -2.09 5.24
C LEU A 136 6.09 -2.35 6.27
N GLU A 137 5.04 -1.54 6.24
CA GLU A 137 3.89 -1.70 7.13
C GLU A 137 3.18 -3.05 6.98
N LEU A 138 3.13 -3.61 5.77
CA LEU A 138 2.58 -4.95 5.55
C LEU A 138 3.50 -6.02 6.17
N ILE A 139 4.81 -5.85 6.04
CA ILE A 139 5.79 -6.76 6.65
C ILE A 139 5.65 -6.71 8.17
N GLU A 140 5.68 -5.51 8.76
CA GLU A 140 5.54 -5.28 10.20
C GLU A 140 4.24 -5.84 10.74
N TYR A 141 3.12 -5.54 10.09
CA TYR A 141 1.81 -6.05 10.47
C TYR A 141 1.80 -7.59 10.45
N HIS A 142 2.24 -8.20 9.34
CA HIS A 142 2.17 -9.65 9.17
C HIS A 142 3.11 -10.40 10.12
N LEU A 143 4.34 -9.91 10.33
CA LEU A 143 5.27 -10.48 11.31
C LEU A 143 4.68 -10.38 12.72
N LYS A 144 4.11 -9.23 13.10
CA LYS A 144 3.48 -9.04 14.41
C LYS A 144 2.32 -10.00 14.64
N GLN A 145 1.46 -10.21 13.64
CA GLN A 145 0.34 -11.18 13.72
C GLN A 145 0.80 -12.63 13.93
N LYS A 146 2.03 -12.94 13.52
CA LYS A 146 2.67 -14.26 13.66
C LYS A 146 3.65 -14.32 14.83
N GLU A 147 3.66 -13.31 15.70
CA GLU A 147 4.57 -13.21 16.86
C GLU A 147 6.05 -13.28 16.44
N TYR A 148 6.38 -12.70 15.29
CA TYR A 148 7.76 -12.48 14.85
C TYR A 148 8.13 -11.00 14.97
N SER A 149 9.43 -10.73 15.07
CA SER A 149 9.96 -9.36 15.14
C SER A 149 11.20 -9.21 14.26
N PHE A 150 11.69 -8.00 14.09
CA PHE A 150 13.01 -7.71 13.50
C PHE A 150 13.56 -6.45 14.18
N SER A 151 14.86 -6.20 14.06
CA SER A 151 15.49 -4.98 14.62
C SER A 151 15.22 -3.77 13.73
N PRO A 152 14.45 -2.76 14.19
CA PRO A 152 14.24 -1.54 13.40
C PRO A 152 15.52 -0.72 13.25
N ALA A 153 16.42 -0.81 14.23
CA ALA A 153 17.71 -0.13 14.21
C ALA A 153 18.59 -0.66 13.07
N GLU A 154 18.74 -1.99 12.96
CA GLU A 154 19.51 -2.63 11.88
C GLU A 154 18.88 -2.36 10.52
N PHE A 155 17.55 -2.43 10.40
CA PHE A 155 16.84 -2.10 9.17
C PHE A 155 17.09 -0.64 8.72
N ASN A 156 17.07 0.30 9.68
CA ASN A 156 17.37 1.71 9.40
C ASN A 156 18.83 1.95 9.00
N GLN A 157 19.77 1.17 9.52
CA GLN A 157 21.17 1.19 9.06
C GLN A 157 21.27 0.74 7.59
N LEU A 158 20.58 -0.34 7.21
CA LEU A 158 20.54 -0.82 5.83
C LEU A 158 19.91 0.22 4.87
N LEU A 159 18.81 0.86 5.27
CA LEU A 159 18.20 1.97 4.54
C LEU A 159 19.18 3.14 4.35
N THR A 160 19.90 3.51 5.41
CA THR A 160 20.86 4.62 5.37
C THR A 160 22.04 4.29 4.44
N ALA A 161 22.58 3.08 4.55
CA ALA A 161 23.65 2.60 3.68
C ALA A 161 23.21 2.57 2.21
N GLN A 162 21.98 2.13 1.92
CA GLN A 162 21.44 2.13 0.56
C GLN A 162 21.28 3.55 0.01
N LYS A 163 20.75 4.49 0.81
CA LYS A 163 20.64 5.91 0.42
C LYS A 163 22.01 6.52 0.13
N GLN A 164 23.03 6.17 0.93
CA GLN A 164 24.39 6.66 0.74
C GLN A 164 25.00 6.13 -0.56
N ARG A 165 24.91 4.82 -0.83
CA ARG A 165 25.32 4.21 -2.11
C ARG A 165 24.67 4.91 -3.31
N GLY A 166 23.37 5.16 -3.23
CA GLY A 166 22.64 5.86 -4.29
C GLY A 166 23.08 7.32 -4.50
N LYS A 167 23.63 7.99 -3.48
CA LYS A 167 24.23 9.33 -3.63
C LYS A 167 25.61 9.26 -4.27
N GLU A 168 26.44 8.32 -3.83
CA GLU A 168 27.79 8.09 -4.36
C GLU A 168 27.75 7.71 -5.84
N ASP A 169 26.84 6.81 -6.25
CA ASP A 169 26.63 6.43 -7.65
C ASP A 169 26.21 7.61 -8.55
N ARG A 170 25.45 8.56 -8.01
CA ARG A 170 25.06 9.78 -8.74
C ARG A 170 26.21 10.77 -8.83
N ALA A 171 27.02 10.86 -7.78
CA ALA A 171 28.20 11.72 -7.75
C ALA A 171 29.28 11.20 -8.72
N SER A 172 29.57 9.90 -8.72
CA SER A 172 30.53 9.27 -9.62
C SER A 172 30.12 9.37 -11.09
N LYS A 173 28.84 9.17 -11.41
CA LYS A 173 28.31 9.39 -12.77
C LYS A 173 28.36 10.84 -13.23
N LYS A 174 28.26 11.82 -12.32
CA LYS A 174 28.46 13.24 -12.68
C LYS A 174 29.92 13.53 -12.99
N ILE A 175 30.86 12.91 -12.27
CA ILE A 175 32.30 13.10 -12.49
C ILE A 175 32.77 12.45 -13.80
N ALA A 176 32.19 11.31 -14.19
CA ALA A 176 32.55 10.59 -15.42
C ALA A 176 31.98 11.20 -16.72
N VAL A 177 31.22 12.30 -16.64
CA VAL A 177 30.60 13.00 -17.79
C VAL A 177 31.28 14.36 -18.06
N PHE A 178 32.40 14.64 -17.38
CA PHE A 178 33.29 15.76 -17.69
C PHE A 178 34.61 15.27 -18.27
#